data_AF-A0A1G3LMW0-F1
#
_entry.id   AF-A0A1G3LMW0-F1
#
_cell.length_a   1.000
_cell.length_b   1.000
_cell.length_c   1.000
_cell.angle_alpha   90.00
_cell.angle_beta   90.00
_cell.angle_gamma   90.00
#
_symmetry.space_group_name_H-M   'P 1'
#
loop_
_entity.id
_entity.type
_entity.pdbx_description
1 polymer ?
#
loop_
_entity_poly.entity_id
_entity_poly.type
_entity_poly.pdbx_seq_one_letter_code
_entity_poly.pdbx_strand_id
1 'polypeptide(L)'
;MKKFFAILALIAMSIMVVIGCGSGAEKKDGGKKFGTEIGYKINGDKIIFVFNPADYPAGFDETEMVTLAGEMNGWDAGAKDWQLVKKDDGMWYFETTKDKIPAGTKFKFVVNTVDWQQPTPEKMPKDHLTDDGYGGFNLLCLY
;
A
#
# COMPACT_ATOMS: atom_id res chain seq x y z
N MET A 1 -39.07 50.22 58.62
CA MET A 1 -40.22 49.59 57.94
C MET A 1 -40.03 49.70 56.43
N LYS A 2 -40.12 48.56 55.73
CA LYS A 2 -40.55 48.39 54.32
C LYS A 2 -39.79 49.12 53.18
N LYS A 3 -39.08 48.30 52.39
CA LYS A 3 -39.38 47.94 50.98
C LYS A 3 -38.72 48.71 49.81
N PHE A 4 -37.91 47.91 49.07
CA PHE A 4 -37.90 47.64 47.62
C PHE A 4 -37.19 48.55 46.59
N PHE A 5 -36.68 47.83 45.57
CA PHE A 5 -36.23 48.16 44.21
C PHE A 5 -34.78 48.68 44.07
N ALA A 6 -33.81 47.84 43.69
CA ALA A 6 -33.49 47.33 42.34
C ALA A 6 -32.84 48.39 41.44
N ILE A 7 -31.60 48.15 40.99
CA ILE A 7 -31.08 48.33 39.62
C ILE A 7 -29.60 47.87 39.57
N LEU A 8 -29.32 47.04 38.57
CA LEU A 8 -28.02 46.57 38.10
C LEU A 8 -27.08 47.72 37.70
N ALA A 9 -25.77 47.57 37.92
CA ALA A 9 -24.76 47.76 36.86
C ALA A 9 -23.36 47.24 37.28
N LEU A 10 -22.90 46.27 36.49
CA LEU A 10 -21.53 45.80 36.21
C LEU A 10 -20.41 46.07 37.23
N ILE A 11 -19.97 44.98 37.88
CA ILE A 11 -18.60 44.85 38.39
C ILE A 11 -17.80 44.11 37.33
N ALA A 12 -16.80 44.78 36.76
CA ALA A 12 -15.76 44.15 35.97
C ALA A 12 -14.88 43.32 36.91
N MET A 13 -14.98 42.00 36.83
CA MET A 13 -14.13 41.09 37.59
C MET A 13 -13.26 40.30 36.61
N SER A 14 -12.04 40.79 36.44
CA SER A 14 -10.95 40.12 35.76
C SER A 14 -10.60 38.84 36.51
N ILE A 15 -11.00 37.69 35.97
CA ILE A 15 -10.49 36.39 36.40
C ILE A 15 -9.56 35.89 35.31
N MET A 16 -8.27 36.13 35.50
CA MET A 16 -7.25 35.19 35.03
C MET A 16 -7.31 33.98 35.96
N VAL A 17 -7.45 32.78 35.41
CA VAL A 17 -6.63 31.59 35.73
C VAL A 17 -7.11 30.40 34.89
N VAL A 18 -6.25 30.06 33.92
CA VAL A 18 -5.73 28.74 33.53
C VAL A 18 -6.71 27.57 33.35
N ILE A 19 -6.55 26.85 32.22
CA ILE A 19 -6.27 25.39 32.11
C ILE A 19 -6.80 24.87 30.76
N GLY A 20 -5.85 24.52 29.90
CA GLY A 20 -5.89 23.33 29.04
C GLY A 20 -7.15 23.10 28.21
N CYS A 21 -7.22 23.72 27.05
CA CYS A 21 -7.58 22.93 25.86
C CYS A 21 -6.26 22.45 25.28
N GLY A 22 -5.79 21.31 25.79
CA GLY A 22 -4.90 20.47 25.01
C GLY A 22 -5.56 20.35 23.65
N SER A 23 -4.89 20.90 22.64
CA SER A 23 -5.19 20.57 21.26
C SER A 23 -4.97 19.07 21.20
N GLY A 24 -6.07 18.33 21.40
CA GLY A 24 -6.15 16.93 21.13
C GLY A 24 -5.78 16.83 19.67
N ALA A 25 -4.49 16.58 19.44
CA ALA A 25 -4.09 15.68 18.39
C ALA A 25 -4.93 14.44 18.63
N GLU A 26 -6.12 14.45 18.02
CA GLU A 26 -6.72 13.26 17.46
C GLU A 26 -5.57 12.65 16.67
N LYS A 27 -4.86 11.75 17.35
CA LYS A 27 -4.34 10.56 16.70
C LYS A 27 -5.58 9.96 16.06
N LYS A 28 -5.92 10.46 14.87
CA LYS A 28 -6.54 9.65 13.84
C LYS A 28 -5.58 8.50 13.75
N ASP A 29 -5.97 7.46 14.45
CA ASP A 29 -5.43 6.13 14.35
C ASP A 29 -5.25 5.93 12.86
N GLY A 30 -4.00 6.11 12.44
CA GLY A 30 -3.56 5.91 11.08
C GLY A 30 -3.62 4.41 10.93
N GLY A 31 -4.84 3.87 10.84
CA GLY A 31 -5.11 2.54 10.37
C GLY A 31 -4.26 2.46 9.13
N LYS A 32 -3.19 1.66 9.25
CA LYS A 32 -2.12 1.58 8.26
C LYS A 32 -2.82 1.46 6.92
N LYS A 33 -2.89 2.57 6.17
CA LYS A 33 -3.28 2.51 4.78
C LYS A 33 -2.21 1.60 4.22
N PHE A 34 -2.61 0.42 3.77
CA PHE A 34 -1.74 -0.42 3.01
C PHE A 34 -1.24 0.46 1.86
N GLY A 35 -0.01 0.95 1.98
CA GLY A 35 0.66 1.50 0.83
C GLY A 35 0.73 0.32 -0.11
N THR A 36 0.23 0.48 -1.33
CA THR A 36 0.41 -0.47 -2.42
C THR A 36 1.92 -0.55 -2.74
N GLU A 37 2.77 -0.91 -1.79
CA GLU A 37 4.22 -0.89 -1.92
C GLU A 37 4.76 -2.29 -2.13
N ILE A 38 3.98 -3.31 -1.76
CA ILE A 38 4.29 -4.70 -2.04
C ILE A 38 3.57 -5.08 -3.34
N GLY A 39 4.35 -5.30 -4.39
CA GLY A 39 3.86 -5.74 -5.69
C GLY A 39 3.70 -4.64 -6.73
N TYR A 40 2.95 -3.56 -6.46
CA TYR A 40 2.78 -2.48 -7.44
C TYR A 40 2.27 -1.18 -6.82
N LYS A 41 2.67 -0.03 -7.38
CA LYS A 41 2.21 1.33 -7.06
C LYS A 41 1.42 1.93 -8.22
N ILE A 42 0.44 2.76 -7.90
CA ILE A 42 -0.32 3.54 -8.89
C ILE A 42 0.14 4.99 -8.85
N ASN A 43 0.48 5.56 -10.01
CA ASN A 43 0.87 6.96 -10.16
C ASN A 43 0.13 7.58 -11.36
N GLY A 44 -1.06 8.14 -11.09
CA GLY A 44 -1.93 8.66 -12.14
C GLY A 44 -2.40 7.54 -13.08
N ASP A 45 -1.97 7.60 -14.34
CA ASP A 45 -2.26 6.58 -15.36
C ASP A 45 -1.20 5.46 -15.43
N LYS A 46 -0.12 5.60 -14.66
CA LYS A 46 0.96 4.63 -14.62
C LYS A 46 0.74 3.61 -13.51
N ILE A 47 1.20 2.39 -13.79
CA ILE A 47 1.35 1.30 -12.84
C ILE A 47 2.83 0.96 -12.78
N ILE A 48 3.40 0.99 -11.59
CA ILE A 48 4.80 0.65 -11.35
C ILE A 48 4.81 -0.62 -10.51
N PHE A 49 5.07 -1.76 -11.12
CA PHE A 49 5.29 -3.01 -10.40
C PHE A 49 6.62 -2.94 -9.68
N VAL A 50 6.64 -3.35 -8.41
CA VAL A 50 7.79 -3.32 -7.52
C VAL A 50 7.97 -4.69 -6.90
N PHE A 51 9.11 -5.32 -7.17
CA PHE A 51 9.53 -6.53 -6.50
C PHE A 51 10.71 -6.21 -5.57
N ASN A 52 10.45 -6.37 -4.28
CA ASN A 52 11.45 -6.29 -3.22
C ASN A 52 11.69 -7.72 -2.70
N PRO A 53 12.88 -8.32 -2.90
CA PRO A 53 13.18 -9.68 -2.46
C PRO A 53 12.85 -9.96 -0.99
N ALA A 54 12.99 -8.95 -0.11
CA ALA A 54 12.73 -9.10 1.33
C ALA A 54 11.24 -9.30 1.68
N ASP A 55 10.32 -9.04 0.75
CA ASP A 55 8.89 -9.23 0.98
C ASP A 55 8.43 -10.68 0.74
N TYR A 56 9.26 -11.50 0.09
CA TYR A 56 8.96 -12.86 -0.31
C TYR A 56 9.77 -13.89 0.50
N PRO A 57 9.30 -15.15 0.59
CA PRO A 57 10.06 -16.21 1.24
C PRO A 57 11.47 -16.34 0.63
N ALA A 58 12.47 -16.44 1.49
CA ALA A 58 13.84 -16.72 1.05
C ALA A 58 13.90 -18.10 0.38
N GLY A 59 14.74 -18.25 -0.66
CA GLY A 59 14.86 -19.53 -1.35
C GLY A 59 15.64 -19.51 -2.67
N PHE A 60 16.08 -18.35 -3.14
CA PHE A 60 16.94 -18.21 -4.32
C PHE A 60 18.31 -17.68 -3.90
N ASP A 61 19.38 -18.38 -4.30
CA ASP A 61 20.76 -18.01 -3.93
C ASP A 61 21.14 -16.64 -4.52
N GLU A 62 20.69 -16.37 -5.74
CA GLU A 62 20.92 -15.11 -6.45
C GLU A 62 19.71 -14.73 -7.32
N THR A 63 19.33 -13.44 -7.34
CA THR A 63 18.32 -12.91 -8.26
C THR A 63 19.01 -12.29 -9.47
N GLU A 64 19.06 -13.02 -10.58
CA GLU A 64 19.64 -12.54 -11.84
C GLU A 64 18.59 -11.83 -12.70
N MET A 65 17.34 -12.26 -12.59
CA MET A 65 16.22 -11.69 -13.33
C MET A 65 14.89 -11.84 -12.59
N VAL A 66 13.98 -10.91 -12.85
CA VAL A 66 12.60 -10.94 -12.36
C VAL A 66 11.67 -10.65 -13.53
N THR A 67 10.72 -11.55 -13.78
CA THR A 67 9.67 -11.37 -14.80
C THR A 67 8.34 -11.12 -14.11
N LEU A 68 7.57 -10.15 -14.62
CA LEU A 68 6.15 -10.01 -14.28
C LEU A 68 5.36 -11.02 -15.13
N ALA A 69 4.80 -12.07 -14.54
CA ALA A 69 3.97 -13.05 -15.22
C ALA A 69 2.51 -12.93 -14.77
N GLY A 70 1.56 -12.95 -15.70
CA GLY A 70 0.14 -12.83 -15.38
C GLY A 70 -0.77 -12.95 -16.58
N GLU A 71 -2.04 -12.61 -16.40
CA GLU A 71 -3.05 -12.74 -17.48
C GLU A 71 -2.70 -11.87 -18.69
N MET A 72 -2.03 -10.73 -18.48
CA MET A 72 -1.60 -9.80 -19.53
C MET A 72 -0.56 -10.38 -20.51
N ASN A 73 0.13 -11.45 -20.13
CA ASN A 73 1.16 -12.09 -20.97
C ASN A 73 1.06 -13.62 -21.00
N GLY A 74 -0.11 -14.17 -20.67
CA GLY A 74 -0.36 -15.62 -20.72
C GLY A 74 0.46 -16.43 -19.71
N TRP A 75 0.85 -15.82 -18.59
CA TRP A 75 1.66 -16.45 -17.54
C TRP A 75 3.05 -16.91 -18.02
N ASP A 76 3.64 -16.22 -19.00
CA ASP A 76 4.97 -16.54 -19.50
C ASP A 76 6.08 -16.03 -18.55
N ALA A 77 6.70 -16.96 -17.82
CA ALA A 77 7.82 -16.70 -16.91
C ALA A 77 9.09 -16.18 -17.62
N GLY A 78 9.23 -16.40 -18.92
CA GLY A 78 10.35 -15.98 -19.74
C GLY A 78 10.09 -14.73 -20.58
N ALA A 79 8.94 -14.07 -20.40
CA ALA A 79 8.51 -12.94 -21.21
C ALA A 79 9.48 -11.75 -21.10
N LYS A 80 10.37 -11.61 -22.09
CA LYS A 80 11.43 -10.57 -22.11
C LYS A 80 10.88 -9.16 -22.03
N ASP A 81 9.75 -8.89 -22.67
CA ASP A 81 9.09 -7.57 -22.69
C ASP A 81 8.41 -7.22 -21.35
N TRP A 82 8.41 -8.16 -20.40
CA TRP A 82 7.81 -8.03 -19.07
C TRP A 82 8.84 -8.21 -17.94
N GLN A 83 10.14 -8.14 -18.27
CA GLN A 83 11.20 -8.19 -17.27
C GLN A 83 11.31 -6.87 -16.50
N LEU A 84 11.44 -6.99 -15.19
CA LEU A 84 11.71 -5.86 -14.30
C LEU A 84 13.19 -5.46 -14.41
N VAL A 85 13.46 -4.20 -14.12
CA VAL A 85 14.81 -3.63 -14.06
C VAL A 85 15.22 -3.46 -12.60
N LYS A 86 16.35 -4.06 -12.22
CA LYS A 86 16.99 -3.84 -10.91
C LYS A 86 17.49 -2.40 -10.80
N LYS A 87 17.25 -1.75 -9.66
CA LYS A 87 17.74 -0.40 -9.34
C LYS A 87 18.75 -0.45 -8.19
N ASP A 88 19.41 0.68 -7.94
CA ASP A 88 20.48 0.81 -6.95
C ASP A 88 20.01 0.64 -5.50
N ASP A 89 18.69 0.73 -5.26
CA ASP A 89 18.05 0.44 -3.97
C ASP A 89 17.86 -1.07 -3.70
N GLY A 90 18.27 -1.93 -4.63
CA GLY A 90 18.15 -3.37 -4.54
C GLY A 90 16.77 -3.92 -4.90
N MET A 91 15.82 -3.06 -5.29
CA MET A 91 14.49 -3.46 -5.75
C MET A 91 14.43 -3.55 -7.28
N TRP A 92 13.38 -4.21 -7.77
CA TRP A 92 13.12 -4.43 -9.18
C TRP A 92 11.84 -3.73 -9.61
N TYR A 93 11.84 -3.12 -10.79
CA TYR A 93 10.75 -2.27 -11.25
C TYR A 93 10.32 -2.56 -12.67
N PHE A 94 9.01 -2.55 -12.92
CA PHE A 94 8.43 -2.53 -14.27
C PHE A 94 7.34 -1.46 -14.32
N GLU A 95 7.51 -0.50 -15.23
CA GLU A 95 6.55 0.59 -15.40
C GLU A 95 5.72 0.37 -16.67
N THR A 96 4.41 0.50 -16.53
CA THR A 96 3.45 0.39 -17.62
C THR A 96 2.24 1.30 -17.37
N THR A 97 1.26 1.23 -18.25
CA THR A 97 0.05 2.06 -18.23
C THR A 97 -1.20 1.21 -18.01
N LYS A 98 -2.28 1.83 -17.52
CA LYS A 98 -3.53 1.13 -17.16
C LYS A 98 -4.22 0.45 -18.34
N ASP A 99 -4.06 0.94 -19.56
CA ASP A 99 -4.57 0.31 -20.78
C ASP A 99 -3.95 -1.07 -21.05
N LYS A 100 -2.71 -1.30 -20.59
CA LYS A 100 -2.03 -2.60 -20.73
C LYS A 100 -2.38 -3.58 -19.62
N ILE A 101 -2.86 -3.09 -18.48
CA ILE A 101 -3.16 -3.88 -17.29
C ILE A 101 -4.58 -3.53 -16.82
N PRO A 102 -5.62 -4.23 -17.30
CA PRO A 102 -6.97 -4.06 -16.78
C PRO A 102 -7.03 -4.21 -15.26
N ALA A 103 -7.86 -3.42 -14.59
CA ALA A 103 -8.08 -3.57 -13.14
C ALA A 103 -8.58 -4.99 -12.82
N GLY A 104 -8.01 -5.60 -11.76
CA GLY A 104 -8.26 -6.98 -11.38
C GLY A 104 -7.36 -8.01 -12.06
N THR A 105 -6.42 -7.59 -12.93
CA THR A 105 -5.47 -8.51 -13.56
C THR A 105 -4.67 -9.28 -12.52
N LYS A 106 -4.64 -10.60 -12.66
CA LYS A 106 -3.85 -11.50 -11.81
C LYS A 106 -2.40 -11.57 -12.27
N PHE A 107 -1.48 -11.59 -11.33
CA PHE A 107 -0.05 -11.69 -11.62
C PHE A 107 0.77 -12.29 -10.48
N LYS A 108 2.01 -12.66 -10.81
CA LYS A 108 3.10 -13.03 -9.91
C LYS A 108 4.44 -12.50 -10.44
N PHE A 109 5.43 -12.49 -9.56
CA PHE A 109 6.83 -12.35 -9.96
C PHE A 109 7.43 -13.74 -10.12
N VAL A 110 8.25 -13.91 -11.15
CA VAL A 110 9.04 -15.12 -11.35
C VAL A 110 10.52 -14.75 -11.35
N VAL A 111 11.27 -15.31 -10.40
CA VAL A 111 12.72 -15.13 -10.31
C VAL A 111 13.39 -16.20 -11.17
N ASN A 112 14.39 -15.80 -11.95
CA ASN A 112 15.22 -16.69 -12.76
C ASN A 112 14.42 -17.68 -13.63
N THR A 113 13.24 -17.29 -14.12
CA THR A 113 12.29 -18.07 -14.92
C THR A 113 11.64 -19.29 -14.25
N VAL A 114 12.08 -19.68 -13.06
CA VAL A 114 11.64 -20.93 -12.41
C VAL A 114 11.00 -20.72 -11.04
N ASP A 115 11.37 -19.66 -10.33
CA ASP A 115 10.97 -19.45 -8.94
C ASP A 115 9.76 -18.51 -8.85
N TRP A 116 8.58 -19.11 -8.82
CA TRP A 116 7.30 -18.41 -8.68
C TRP A 116 7.12 -17.85 -7.27
N GLN A 117 7.13 -16.53 -7.17
CA GLN A 117 7.10 -15.85 -5.89
C GLN A 117 5.68 -15.81 -5.33
N GLN A 118 5.53 -16.37 -4.12
CA GLN A 118 4.28 -16.40 -3.39
C GLN A 118 4.20 -15.18 -2.46
N PRO A 119 3.19 -14.32 -2.59
CA PRO A 119 3.01 -13.24 -1.64
C PRO A 119 2.71 -13.82 -0.25
N THR A 120 3.30 -13.23 0.79
CA THR A 120 2.99 -13.60 2.19
C THR A 120 1.62 -13.03 2.55
N PRO A 121 0.56 -13.84 2.72
CA PRO A 121 -0.80 -13.32 2.88
C PRO A 121 -0.97 -12.41 4.10
N GLU A 122 -0.20 -12.64 5.15
CA GLU A 122 -0.21 -11.81 6.37
C GLU A 122 0.31 -10.39 6.14
N LYS A 123 1.07 -10.18 5.06
CA LYS A 123 1.60 -8.86 4.66
C LYS A 123 0.69 -8.14 3.67
N MET A 124 -0.36 -8.78 3.15
CA MET A 124 -1.18 -8.25 2.05
C MET A 124 -2.66 -8.14 2.45
N PRO A 125 -3.40 -7.12 1.97
CA PRO A 125 -4.84 -7.09 2.06
C PRO A 125 -5.45 -8.28 1.31
N LYS A 126 -6.46 -8.91 1.90
CA LYS A 126 -7.09 -10.12 1.34
C LYS A 126 -7.75 -9.87 -0.02
N ASP A 127 -8.25 -8.67 -0.25
CA ASP A 127 -8.84 -8.24 -1.52
C ASP A 127 -7.80 -8.02 -2.63
N HIS A 128 -6.52 -7.94 -2.30
CA HIS A 128 -5.40 -7.91 -3.26
C HIS A 128 -4.87 -9.31 -3.60
N LEU A 129 -5.49 -10.36 -3.07
CA LEU A 129 -5.09 -11.75 -3.26
C LEU A 129 -6.22 -12.56 -3.88
N THR A 130 -5.85 -13.53 -4.70
CA THR A 130 -6.78 -14.54 -5.21
C THR A 130 -6.10 -15.89 -5.21
N ASP A 131 -6.85 -16.95 -4.88
CA ASP A 131 -6.35 -18.33 -4.88
C ASP A 131 -5.73 -18.67 -6.24
N ASP A 132 -4.57 -19.33 -6.24
CA ASP A 132 -3.87 -19.72 -7.46
C ASP A 132 -4.24 -21.12 -7.97
N GLY A 133 -5.02 -21.89 -7.22
CA GLY A 133 -5.40 -23.28 -7.49
C GLY A 133 -4.36 -24.32 -7.04
N TYR A 134 -3.24 -23.89 -6.45
CA TYR A 134 -2.10 -24.72 -6.08
C TYR A 134 -1.69 -24.56 -4.61
N GLY A 135 -2.59 -24.02 -3.78
CA GLY A 135 -2.33 -23.78 -2.36
C GLY A 135 -1.58 -22.49 -2.06
N GLY A 136 -1.47 -21.58 -3.04
CA GLY A 136 -0.91 -20.24 -2.88
C GLY A 136 -1.85 -19.15 -3.41
N PHE A 137 -1.29 -17.97 -3.64
CA PHE A 137 -2.06 -16.80 -4.08
C PHE A 137 -1.40 -16.07 -5.24
N ASN A 138 -2.20 -15.58 -6.17
CA ASN A 138 -1.81 -14.54 -7.10
C ASN A 138 -2.09 -13.17 -6.50
N LEU A 139 -1.31 -12.17 -6.92
CA LEU A 139 -1.60 -10.77 -6.65
C LEU A 139 -2.64 -10.24 -7.64
N LEU A 140 -3.50 -9.33 -7.19
CA LEU A 140 -4.44 -8.59 -8.02
C LEU A 140 -3.97 -7.14 -8.19
N CYS A 141 -3.90 -6.67 -9.44
CA CYS A 141 -3.64 -5.26 -9.72
C CYS A 141 -4.95 -4.46 -9.71
N LEU A 142 -5.22 -3.76 -8.61
CA LEU A 142 -6.43 -2.95 -8.38
C LEU A 142 -6.11 -1.45 -8.38
N TYR A 143 -6.97 -0.64 -9.01
CA TYR A 143 -6.89 0.83 -9.05
C TYR A 143 -8.20 1.49 -9.47
#